data_AF-A0A4Y9MD07-F1
#
_entry.id   AF-A0A4Y9MD07-F1
#
_cell.length_a   1.000
_cell.length_b   1.000
_cell.length_c   1.000
_cell.angle_alpha   90.00
_cell.angle_beta   90.00
_cell.angle_gamma   90.00
#
_symmetry.space_group_name_H-M   'P 1'
#
loop_
_entity.id
_entity.type
_entity.pdbx_description
1 polymer ?
#
loop_
_entity_poly.entity_id
_entity_poly.type
_entity_poly.pdbx_seq_one_letter_code
_entity_poly.pdbx_strand_id
1 'polypeptide(L)'
;MPVTVATLLGTASLELTLHTPTADVDRPVSWVHVSELADPTPFLEGGEVLLTTGLTLAPEDPQLPDYVRRLAETGVVALGLGTGLSHPRMPDELVAAADAQGLAILEVPRQTPFIAISRAVSAALAAEEYAAVARTSAVQQELTRAAVASGAPAAVVDRLARHLGGWALLLDAAGTPLEAAPRSARARAGDLATA
;
A
#
# COMPACT_ATOMS: atom_id res chain seq x y z
N MET A 1 5.36 0.12 4.91
CA MET A 1 4.64 -1.07 4.46
C MET A 1 3.30 -0.52 4.04
N PRO A 2 2.89 -0.80 2.80
CA PRO A 2 1.72 -0.17 2.22
C PRO A 2 0.52 -0.38 3.14
N VAL A 3 -0.30 0.65 3.27
CA VAL A 3 -1.65 0.48 3.82
C VAL A 3 -2.43 -0.43 2.86
N THR A 4 -3.06 -1.49 3.34
CA THR A 4 -3.82 -2.45 2.52
C THR A 4 -5.19 -2.76 3.10
N VAL A 5 -6.07 -3.41 2.34
CA VAL A 5 -7.38 -3.88 2.85
C VAL A 5 -7.19 -4.82 4.05
N ALA A 6 -6.17 -5.69 4.01
CA ALA A 6 -5.83 -6.57 5.13
C ALA A 6 -5.49 -5.79 6.41
N THR A 7 -4.78 -4.65 6.30
CA THR A 7 -4.49 -3.80 7.46
C THR A 7 -5.75 -3.17 8.07
N LEU A 8 -6.74 -2.83 7.24
CA LEU A 8 -8.01 -2.28 7.70
C LEU A 8 -8.86 -3.34 8.40
N LEU A 9 -8.93 -4.55 7.82
CA LEU A 9 -9.58 -5.72 8.45
C LEU A 9 -8.93 -6.08 9.80
N GLY A 10 -7.62 -5.91 9.93
CA GLY A 10 -6.89 -6.11 11.19
C GLY A 10 -7.13 -5.04 12.25
N THR A 11 -7.79 -3.92 11.91
CA THR A 11 -8.06 -2.83 12.86
C THR A 11 -9.35 -3.12 13.61
N ALA A 12 -9.22 -3.78 14.77
CA ALA A 12 -10.35 -4.27 15.58
C ALA A 12 -11.42 -3.20 15.88
N SER A 13 -11.05 -1.94 16.06
CA SER A 13 -11.98 -0.84 16.35
C SER A 13 -12.89 -0.44 15.16
N LEU A 14 -12.60 -0.92 13.95
CA LEU A 14 -13.44 -0.67 12.77
C LEU A 14 -14.48 -1.77 12.55
N GLU A 15 -14.28 -2.96 13.13
CA GLU A 15 -15.21 -4.09 13.07
C GLU A 15 -15.63 -4.47 11.63
N LEU A 16 -14.71 -4.32 10.67
CA LEU A 16 -14.97 -4.60 9.26
C LEU A 16 -15.01 -6.11 9.02
N THR A 17 -15.96 -6.56 8.20
CA THR A 17 -16.07 -7.97 7.79
C THR A 17 -15.90 -8.10 6.29
N LEU A 18 -14.99 -8.98 5.83
CA LEU A 18 -14.82 -9.29 4.41
C LEU A 18 -15.86 -10.33 3.98
N HIS A 19 -16.56 -10.05 2.88
CA HIS A 19 -17.54 -10.98 2.29
C HIS A 19 -17.06 -11.67 1.02
N THR A 20 -15.95 -11.22 0.43
CA THR A 20 -15.34 -11.81 -0.77
C THR A 20 -13.95 -12.39 -0.44
N PRO A 21 -13.87 -13.63 0.10
CA PRO A 21 -12.62 -14.19 0.64
C PRO A 21 -11.55 -14.48 -0.43
N THR A 22 -11.92 -14.51 -1.70
CA THR A 22 -10.99 -14.70 -2.82
C THR A 22 -10.40 -13.40 -3.35
N ALA A 23 -10.87 -12.24 -2.88
CA ALA A 23 -10.33 -10.95 -3.28
C ALA A 23 -8.91 -10.73 -2.74
N ASP A 24 -8.06 -10.07 -3.53
CA ASP A 24 -6.71 -9.69 -3.10
C ASP A 24 -6.78 -8.52 -2.11
N VAL A 25 -6.60 -8.84 -0.83
CA VAL A 25 -6.62 -7.88 0.28
C VAL A 25 -5.28 -7.19 0.53
N ASP A 26 -4.22 -7.57 -0.20
CA ASP A 26 -2.88 -6.99 -0.08
C ASP A 26 -2.64 -5.85 -1.08
N ARG A 27 -3.66 -5.51 -1.89
CA ARG A 27 -3.63 -4.34 -2.77
C ARG A 27 -3.43 -3.05 -1.93
N PRO A 28 -2.49 -2.17 -2.32
CA PRO A 28 -2.27 -0.91 -1.64
C PRO A 28 -3.51 0.00 -1.71
N VAL A 29 -3.91 0.53 -0.55
CA VAL A 29 -4.95 1.54 -0.39
C VAL A 29 -4.29 2.91 -0.49
N SER A 30 -4.75 3.74 -1.43
CA SER A 30 -4.28 5.12 -1.62
C SER A 30 -5.15 6.14 -0.88
N TRP A 31 -6.45 5.87 -0.74
CA TRP A 31 -7.41 6.80 -0.17
C TRP A 31 -8.73 6.12 0.24
N VAL A 32 -9.61 6.87 0.91
CA VAL A 32 -11.00 6.49 1.16
C VAL A 32 -11.93 7.52 0.55
N HIS A 33 -12.84 7.10 -0.30
CA HIS A 33 -13.86 7.97 -0.88
C HIS A 33 -15.25 7.54 -0.43
N VAL A 34 -16.16 8.48 -0.19
CA VAL A 34 -17.57 8.18 0.15
C VAL A 34 -18.44 8.65 -1.01
N SER A 35 -19.27 7.78 -1.56
CA SER A 35 -20.19 8.14 -2.64
C SER A 35 -21.48 7.34 -2.59
N GLU A 36 -22.56 7.98 -3.04
CA GLU A 36 -23.88 7.37 -3.25
C GLU A 36 -24.29 7.42 -4.74
N LEU A 37 -23.38 7.85 -5.61
CA LEU A 37 -23.65 7.93 -7.05
C LEU A 37 -23.82 6.52 -7.64
N ALA A 38 -24.78 6.39 -8.55
CA ALA A 38 -24.95 5.17 -9.35
C ALA A 38 -23.73 4.90 -10.25
N ASP A 39 -22.96 5.94 -10.59
CA ASP A 39 -21.64 5.79 -11.19
C ASP A 39 -20.66 6.81 -10.57
N PRO A 40 -19.83 6.38 -9.60
CA PRO A 40 -18.82 7.23 -8.99
C PRO A 40 -17.51 7.25 -9.77
N THR A 41 -17.33 6.37 -10.77
CA THR A 41 -16.03 6.18 -11.44
C THR A 41 -15.42 7.42 -12.09
N PRO A 42 -16.18 8.43 -12.58
CA PRO A 42 -15.58 9.66 -13.10
C PRO A 42 -14.81 10.50 -12.05
N PHE A 43 -14.94 10.19 -10.77
CA PHE A 43 -14.33 10.91 -9.65
C PHE A 43 -13.26 10.09 -8.92
N LEU A 44 -12.88 8.92 -9.45
CA LEU A 44 -11.93 7.99 -8.85
C LEU A 44 -10.67 7.89 -9.72
N GLU A 45 -9.54 7.64 -9.08
CA GLU A 45 -8.22 7.49 -9.69
C GLU A 45 -7.69 6.05 -9.61
N GLY A 46 -8.29 5.22 -8.75
CA GLY A 46 -7.87 3.86 -8.46
C GLY A 46 -7.05 3.78 -7.17
N GLY A 47 -7.06 2.60 -6.54
CA GLY A 47 -6.42 2.39 -5.23
C GLY A 47 -7.30 2.76 -4.03
N GLU A 48 -8.51 3.29 -4.25
CA GLU A 48 -9.38 3.72 -3.15
C GLU A 48 -10.20 2.58 -2.55
N VAL A 49 -10.49 2.72 -1.26
CA VAL A 49 -11.65 2.07 -0.65
C VAL A 49 -12.84 2.99 -0.84
N LEU A 50 -13.81 2.56 -1.64
CA LEU A 50 -15.06 3.28 -1.82
C LEU A 50 -16.04 2.88 -0.71
N LEU A 51 -16.61 3.84 0.00
CA LEU A 51 -17.62 3.61 1.03
C LEU A 51 -18.98 4.14 0.57
N THR A 52 -20.02 3.36 0.83
CA THR A 52 -21.41 3.72 0.49
C THR A 52 -22.37 3.13 1.51
N THR A 53 -23.47 3.82 1.76
CA THR A 53 -24.63 3.26 2.46
C THR A 53 -25.54 2.49 1.50
N GLY A 54 -25.24 2.50 0.20
CA GLY A 54 -25.95 1.77 -0.83
C GLY A 54 -27.37 2.29 -1.05
N LEU A 55 -27.62 3.60 -0.84
CA LEU A 55 -28.95 4.21 -1.00
C LEU A 55 -29.51 4.02 -2.42
N THR A 56 -28.62 3.97 -3.41
CA THR A 56 -28.95 3.80 -4.82
C THR A 56 -28.78 2.37 -5.32
N LEU A 57 -28.30 1.45 -4.48
CA LEU A 57 -28.00 0.06 -4.84
C LEU A 57 -29.05 -0.86 -4.23
N ALA A 58 -30.18 -1.08 -4.90
CA ALA A 58 -31.18 -2.02 -4.38
C ALA A 58 -30.62 -3.47 -4.41
N PRO A 59 -30.98 -4.35 -3.46
CA PRO A 59 -30.43 -5.71 -3.38
C PRO A 59 -30.60 -6.57 -4.63
N GLU A 60 -31.64 -6.28 -5.42
CA GLU A 60 -32.04 -6.99 -6.65
C GLU A 60 -31.89 -6.10 -7.89
N ASP A 61 -31.08 -5.03 -7.80
CA ASP A 61 -30.89 -4.11 -8.91
C ASP A 61 -30.09 -4.79 -10.04
N PRO A 62 -30.68 -4.95 -11.24
CA PRO A 62 -29.99 -5.57 -12.38
C PRO A 62 -28.72 -4.81 -12.80
N GLN A 63 -28.49 -3.59 -12.31
CA GLN A 63 -27.30 -2.78 -12.57
C GLN A 63 -26.14 -3.09 -11.61
N LEU A 64 -26.33 -3.88 -10.54
CA LEU A 64 -25.29 -4.24 -9.57
C LEU A 64 -24.04 -4.86 -10.21
N PRO A 65 -24.14 -5.85 -11.13
CA PRO A 65 -22.95 -6.42 -11.77
C PRO A 65 -22.16 -5.39 -12.57
N ASP A 66 -22.86 -4.49 -13.26
CA ASP A 66 -22.22 -3.42 -14.03
C ASP A 66 -21.59 -2.36 -13.12
N TYR A 67 -22.22 -2.04 -11.99
CA TYR A 67 -21.66 -1.15 -10.97
C TYR A 67 -20.33 -1.69 -10.45
N VAL A 68 -20.31 -2.94 -9.98
CA VAL A 68 -19.10 -3.60 -9.47
C VAL A 68 -18.02 -3.70 -10.54
N ARG A 69 -18.39 -4.10 -11.76
CA ARG A 69 -17.47 -4.19 -12.89
C ARG A 69 -16.78 -2.85 -13.16
N ARG A 70 -17.53 -1.75 -13.21
CA ARG A 70 -16.97 -0.40 -13.38
C ARG A 70 -15.96 -0.07 -12.27
N LEU A 71 -16.29 -0.32 -11.00
CA LEU A 71 -15.36 -0.08 -9.89
C LEU A 71 -14.07 -0.89 -10.02
N ALA A 72 -14.18 -2.18 -10.35
CA ALA A 72 -13.03 -3.06 -10.54
C ALA A 72 -12.15 -2.58 -11.71
N GLU A 73 -12.75 -2.21 -12.84
CA GLU A 73 -12.06 -1.67 -14.02
C GLU A 73 -11.34 -0.34 -13.73
N THR A 74 -11.92 0.54 -12.89
CA THR A 74 -11.26 1.78 -12.43
C THR A 74 -10.13 1.53 -11.43
N GLY A 75 -9.98 0.29 -10.93
CA GLY A 75 -8.91 -0.07 -10.00
C GLY A 75 -9.22 0.21 -8.54
N VAL A 76 -10.49 0.39 -8.18
CA VAL A 76 -10.95 0.39 -6.77
C VAL A 76 -10.46 -0.88 -6.09
N VAL A 77 -9.96 -0.76 -4.87
CA VAL A 77 -9.38 -1.91 -4.14
C VAL A 77 -10.40 -2.60 -3.26
N ALA A 78 -11.37 -1.85 -2.74
CA ALA A 78 -12.51 -2.40 -2.00
C ALA A 78 -13.74 -1.50 -2.06
N LEU A 79 -14.92 -2.12 -1.95
CA LEU A 79 -16.19 -1.44 -1.72
C LEU A 79 -16.68 -1.78 -0.30
N GLY A 80 -16.80 -0.77 0.55
CA GLY A 80 -17.39 -0.87 1.87
C GLY A 80 -18.85 -0.47 1.88
N LEU A 81 -19.74 -1.39 2.24
CA LEU A 81 -21.17 -1.14 2.40
C LEU A 81 -21.53 -0.97 3.88
N GLY A 82 -22.12 0.18 4.21
CA GLY A 82 -22.71 0.43 5.52
C GLY A 82 -24.02 -0.34 5.70
N THR A 83 -24.05 -1.32 6.60
CA THR A 83 -25.26 -2.08 6.93
C THR A 83 -26.00 -1.48 8.15
N GLY A 84 -27.30 -1.78 8.27
CA GLY A 84 -28.18 -1.26 9.31
C GLY A 84 -28.82 0.11 9.03
N LEU A 85 -28.72 0.60 7.79
CA LEU A 85 -29.43 1.80 7.30
C LEU A 85 -30.29 1.46 6.07
N SER A 86 -29.72 1.54 4.86
CA SER A 86 -30.41 1.21 3.60
C SER A 86 -30.52 -0.29 3.39
N HIS A 87 -29.52 -1.03 3.89
CA HIS A 87 -29.42 -2.48 3.79
C HIS A 87 -29.37 -3.08 5.20
N PRO A 88 -30.30 -3.97 5.59
CA PRO A 88 -30.28 -4.57 6.93
C PRO A 88 -29.11 -5.55 7.11
N ARG A 89 -28.61 -6.12 6.02
CA ARG A 89 -27.45 -7.02 5.94
C ARG A 89 -26.77 -6.84 4.59
N MET A 90 -25.57 -7.41 4.41
CA MET A 90 -24.90 -7.45 3.10
C MET A 90 -25.78 -8.17 2.05
N PRO A 91 -26.06 -7.55 0.88
CA PRO A 91 -26.79 -8.20 -0.21
C PRO A 91 -25.98 -9.32 -0.87
N ASP A 92 -26.58 -10.51 -0.99
CA ASP A 92 -25.93 -11.70 -1.55
C ASP A 92 -25.54 -11.48 -3.04
N GLU A 93 -26.35 -10.72 -3.78
CA GLU A 93 -26.10 -10.40 -5.19
C GLU A 93 -24.90 -9.45 -5.38
N LEU A 94 -24.70 -8.50 -4.46
CA LEU A 94 -23.54 -7.61 -4.47
C LEU A 94 -22.25 -8.40 -4.21
N VAL A 95 -22.29 -9.35 -3.25
CA VAL A 95 -21.16 -10.24 -2.96
C VAL A 95 -20.83 -11.10 -4.18
N ALA A 96 -21.82 -11.73 -4.79
CA ALA A 96 -21.62 -12.57 -5.97
C ALA A 96 -21.04 -11.78 -7.16
N ALA A 97 -21.53 -10.56 -7.41
CA ALA A 97 -21.01 -9.69 -8.45
C ALA A 97 -19.54 -9.31 -8.18
N ALA A 98 -19.19 -9.01 -6.92
CA ALA A 98 -17.85 -8.62 -6.53
C ALA A 98 -16.84 -9.76 -6.56
N ASP A 99 -17.22 -10.95 -6.09
CA ASP A 99 -16.40 -12.15 -6.22
C ASP A 99 -16.06 -12.45 -7.68
N ALA A 100 -17.03 -12.30 -8.59
CA ALA A 100 -16.83 -12.50 -10.02
C ALA A 100 -15.82 -11.51 -10.64
N GLN A 101 -15.62 -10.34 -10.01
CA GLN A 101 -14.66 -9.32 -10.44
C GLN A 101 -13.38 -9.28 -9.57
N GLY A 102 -13.28 -10.13 -8.55
CA GLY A 102 -12.17 -10.11 -7.58
C GLY A 102 -12.12 -8.83 -6.72
N LEU A 103 -13.23 -8.12 -6.58
CA LEU A 103 -13.31 -6.89 -5.77
C LEU A 103 -13.58 -7.23 -4.30
N ALA A 104 -12.81 -6.63 -3.38
CA ALA A 104 -13.04 -6.82 -1.95
C ALA A 104 -14.34 -6.11 -1.52
N ILE A 105 -15.26 -6.84 -0.86
CA ILE A 105 -16.48 -6.29 -0.26
C ILE A 105 -16.35 -6.31 1.25
N LEU A 106 -16.45 -5.13 1.84
CA LEU A 106 -16.37 -4.93 3.28
C LEU A 106 -17.76 -4.57 3.79
N GLU A 107 -18.26 -5.31 4.77
CA GLU A 107 -19.37 -4.85 5.58
C GLU A 107 -18.85 -3.89 6.65
N VAL A 108 -19.47 -2.72 6.71
CA VAL A 108 -19.24 -1.71 7.73
C VAL A 108 -20.45 -1.70 8.67
N PRO A 109 -20.31 -2.14 9.93
CA PRO A 109 -21.43 -2.18 10.85
C PRO A 109 -21.89 -0.76 11.20
N ARG A 110 -23.18 -0.60 11.51
CA ARG A 110 -23.83 0.69 11.78
C ARG A 110 -23.12 1.56 12.84
N GLN A 111 -22.42 0.92 13.77
CA GLN A 111 -21.71 1.53 14.89
C GLN A 111 -20.38 2.17 14.44
N THR A 112 -19.82 1.71 13.31
CA THR A 112 -18.60 2.25 12.72
C THR A 112 -18.94 3.37 11.75
N PRO A 113 -18.75 4.65 12.14
CA PRO A 113 -18.98 5.73 11.19
C PRO A 113 -17.88 5.74 10.13
N PHE A 114 -18.22 6.02 8.88
CA PHE A 114 -17.24 6.03 7.77
C PHE A 114 -16.05 6.96 8.02
N ILE A 115 -16.26 8.07 8.75
CA ILE A 115 -15.17 8.97 9.16
C ILE A 115 -14.09 8.27 10.01
N ALA A 116 -14.43 7.24 10.78
CA ALA A 116 -13.45 6.46 11.53
C ALA A 116 -12.53 5.68 10.59
N ILE A 117 -13.09 5.08 9.53
CA ILE A 117 -12.33 4.39 8.48
C ILE A 117 -11.44 5.39 7.73
N SER A 118 -12.00 6.52 7.29
CA SER A 118 -11.23 7.57 6.60
C SER A 118 -10.06 8.06 7.47
N ARG A 119 -10.29 8.32 8.77
CA ARG A 119 -9.22 8.74 9.70
C ARG A 119 -8.17 7.66 9.90
N ALA A 120 -8.57 6.39 10.00
CA ALA A 120 -7.63 5.28 10.15
C ALA A 120 -6.72 5.16 8.92
N VAL A 121 -7.29 5.22 7.71
CA VAL A 121 -6.52 5.20 6.46
C VAL A 121 -5.60 6.42 6.35
N SER A 122 -6.11 7.64 6.57
CA SER A 122 -5.27 8.85 6.51
C SER A 122 -4.12 8.81 7.51
N ALA A 123 -4.35 8.35 8.74
CA ALA A 123 -3.30 8.22 9.74
C ALA A 123 -2.26 7.15 9.35
N ALA A 124 -2.69 6.02 8.80
CA ALA A 124 -1.80 4.96 8.36
C ALA A 124 -0.93 5.41 7.16
N LEU A 125 -1.51 6.11 6.19
CA LEU A 125 -0.80 6.67 5.04
C LEU A 125 0.25 7.70 5.48
N ALA A 126 -0.13 8.62 6.36
CA ALA A 126 0.81 9.59 6.93
C ALA A 126 1.95 8.89 7.68
N ALA A 127 1.65 7.87 8.48
CA ALA A 127 2.66 7.11 9.20
C ALA A 127 3.64 6.39 8.26
N GLU A 128 3.15 5.87 7.14
CA GLU A 128 4.00 5.25 6.12
C GLU A 128 4.96 6.27 5.47
N GLU A 129 4.45 7.43 5.09
CA GLU A 129 5.25 8.51 4.49
C GLU A 129 6.34 8.98 5.47
N TYR A 130 5.97 9.24 6.73
CA TYR A 130 6.92 9.59 7.78
C TYR A 130 7.97 8.51 7.98
N ALA A 131 7.58 7.24 7.99
CA ALA A 131 8.51 6.13 8.15
C ALA A 131 9.48 6.03 6.96
N ALA A 132 9.04 6.33 5.73
CA ALA A 132 9.90 6.38 4.56
C ALA A 132 10.96 7.48 4.67
N VAL A 133 10.56 8.68 5.05
CA VAL A 133 11.48 9.81 5.29
C VAL A 133 12.47 9.50 6.42
N ALA A 134 11.98 8.95 7.53
CA ALA A 134 12.80 8.60 8.68
C ALA A 134 13.86 7.54 8.35
N ARG A 135 13.51 6.52 7.56
CA ARG A 135 14.47 5.50 7.09
C ARG A 135 15.60 6.12 6.27
N THR A 136 15.26 6.98 5.30
CA THR A 136 16.26 7.67 4.47
C THR A 136 17.19 8.55 5.33
N SER A 137 16.63 9.30 6.27
CA SER A 137 17.40 10.15 7.19
C SER A 137 18.35 9.32 8.07
N ALA A 138 17.90 8.19 8.59
CA ALA A 138 18.72 7.29 9.41
C ALA A 138 19.93 6.75 8.63
N VAL A 139 19.73 6.28 7.39
CA VAL A 139 20.80 5.81 6.51
C VAL A 139 21.82 6.93 6.24
N GLN A 140 21.34 8.14 5.89
CA GLN A 140 22.23 9.27 5.65
C GLN A 140 23.07 9.62 6.89
N GLN A 141 22.44 9.69 8.07
CA GLN A 141 23.17 9.98 9.32
C GLN A 141 24.21 8.91 9.65
N GLU A 142 23.91 7.64 9.39
CA GLU A 142 24.86 6.55 9.61
C GLU A 142 26.07 6.60 8.67
N LEU A 143 25.85 6.98 7.41
CA LEU A 143 26.92 7.17 6.42
C LEU A 143 27.78 8.39 6.78
N THR A 144 27.17 9.52 7.13
CA THR A 144 27.89 10.73 7.57
C THR A 144 28.73 10.44 8.82
N ARG A 145 28.18 9.72 9.82
CA ARG A 145 28.95 9.31 11.01
C ARG A 145 30.14 8.42 10.65
N ALA A 146 30.01 7.53 9.68
CA ALA A 146 31.13 6.72 9.21
C ALA A 146 32.19 7.54 8.46
N ALA A 147 31.79 8.56 7.71
CA ALA A 147 32.69 9.39 6.92
C ALA A 147 33.62 10.27 7.76
N VAL A 148 33.27 10.55 9.03
CA VAL A 148 34.08 11.36 9.95
C VAL A 148 34.89 10.49 10.94
N ALA A 149 34.68 9.17 10.94
CA ALA A 149 35.40 8.24 11.81
C ALA A 149 36.82 7.93 11.31
N SER A 150 37.69 7.48 12.21
CA SER A 150 39.01 6.93 11.81
C SER A 150 38.80 5.70 10.92
N GLY A 151 39.48 5.63 9.77
CA GLY A 151 39.22 4.59 8.76
C GLY A 151 37.94 4.82 7.94
N ALA A 152 37.50 6.07 7.83
CA ALA A 152 36.26 6.49 7.18
C ALA A 152 35.94 5.82 5.82
N PRO A 153 36.88 5.72 4.86
CA PRO A 153 36.58 5.15 3.55
C PRO A 153 36.05 3.70 3.64
N ALA A 154 36.72 2.85 4.43
CA ALA A 154 36.31 1.46 4.63
C ALA A 154 34.96 1.37 5.37
N ALA A 155 34.77 2.20 6.40
CA ALA A 155 33.55 2.20 7.21
C ALA A 155 32.31 2.66 6.44
N VAL A 156 32.47 3.64 5.54
CA VAL A 156 31.39 4.12 4.65
C VAL A 156 31.03 3.04 3.64
N VAL A 157 32.02 2.44 2.98
CA VAL A 157 31.79 1.38 1.97
C VAL A 157 31.12 0.15 2.58
N ASP A 158 31.50 -0.26 3.80
CA ASP A 158 30.85 -1.34 4.54
C ASP A 158 29.37 -1.06 4.82
N ARG A 159 29.06 0.12 5.38
CA ARG A 159 27.69 0.50 5.71
C ARG A 159 26.82 0.63 4.47
N LEU A 160 27.37 1.19 3.39
CA LEU A 160 26.66 1.32 2.13
C LEU A 160 26.29 -0.05 1.56
N ALA A 161 27.24 -1.00 1.50
CA ALA A 161 26.97 -2.34 1.02
C ALA A 161 25.88 -3.05 1.82
N ARG A 162 25.87 -2.87 3.16
CA ARG A 162 24.82 -3.44 4.03
C ARG A 162 23.44 -2.83 3.76
N HIS A 163 23.35 -1.51 3.64
CA HIS A 163 22.08 -0.83 3.35
C HIS A 163 21.55 -1.14 1.94
N LEU A 164 22.43 -1.43 0.98
CA LEU A 164 22.07 -1.88 -0.36
C LEU A 164 21.71 -3.38 -0.43
N GLY A 165 21.96 -4.15 0.63
CA GLY A 165 21.82 -5.62 0.61
C GLY A 165 22.71 -6.28 -0.44
N GLY A 166 23.84 -5.67 -0.78
CA GLY A 166 24.65 -6.02 -1.94
C GLY A 166 26.13 -5.72 -1.75
N TRP A 167 26.73 -5.03 -2.71
CA TRP A 167 28.14 -4.67 -2.68
C TRP A 167 28.38 -3.21 -3.02
N ALA A 168 29.49 -2.67 -2.53
CA ALA A 168 29.98 -1.33 -2.79
C ALA A 168 31.50 -1.34 -2.99
N LEU A 169 31.96 -0.47 -3.90
CA LEU A 169 33.38 -0.25 -4.19
C LEU A 169 33.68 1.25 -4.10
N LEU A 170 34.83 1.57 -3.51
CA LEU A 170 35.46 2.88 -3.68
C LEU A 170 36.63 2.69 -4.64
N LEU A 171 36.62 3.41 -5.77
CA LEU A 171 37.69 3.38 -6.76
C LEU A 171 38.50 4.68 -6.68
N ASP A 172 39.76 4.62 -7.08
CA ASP A 172 40.53 5.82 -7.40
C ASP A 172 40.21 6.34 -8.82
N ALA A 173 40.85 7.44 -9.22
CA ALA A 173 40.66 8.03 -10.54
C ALA A 173 41.13 7.12 -11.70
N ALA A 174 41.94 6.10 -11.43
CA ALA A 174 42.42 5.13 -12.41
C ALA A 174 41.52 3.87 -12.48
N GLY A 175 40.44 3.81 -11.70
CA GLY A 175 39.54 2.66 -11.62
C GLY A 175 40.06 1.55 -10.69
N THR A 176 41.13 1.78 -9.93
CA THR A 176 41.67 0.79 -8.99
C THR A 176 40.83 0.79 -7.71
N PRO A 177 40.39 -0.38 -7.21
CA PRO A 177 39.62 -0.43 -5.98
C PRO A 177 40.47 -0.03 -4.76
N LEU A 178 40.09 1.06 -4.10
CA LEU A 178 40.63 1.49 -2.82
C LEU A 178 39.99 0.73 -1.66
N GLU A 179 38.65 0.59 -1.66
CA GLU A 179 37.89 -0.14 -0.64
C GLU A 179 36.77 -0.99 -1.26
N ALA A 180 36.35 -2.05 -0.56
CA ALA A 180 35.32 -2.95 -1.04
C ALA A 180 34.55 -3.63 0.10
N ALA A 181 33.23 -3.69 -0.04
CA ALA A 181 32.34 -4.43 0.85
C ALA A 181 31.28 -5.19 0.03
N PRO A 182 31.09 -6.51 0.25
CA PRO A 182 32.04 -7.41 0.91
C PRO A 182 33.39 -7.41 0.17
N ARG A 183 34.47 -7.87 0.83
CA ARG A 183 35.83 -7.87 0.23
C ARG A 183 35.90 -8.59 -1.13
N SER A 184 35.06 -9.60 -1.35
CA SER A 184 34.95 -10.32 -2.62
C SER A 184 34.52 -9.44 -3.79
N ALA A 185 33.87 -8.30 -3.53
CA ALA A 185 33.46 -7.36 -4.56
C ALA A 185 34.64 -6.71 -5.30
N ARG A 186 35.87 -6.72 -4.75
CA ARG A 186 37.06 -6.20 -5.45
C ARG A 186 37.25 -6.82 -6.83
N ALA A 187 36.89 -8.09 -7.00
CA ALA A 187 36.99 -8.77 -8.29
C ALA A 187 36.10 -8.15 -9.38
N ARG A 188 35.00 -7.48 -8.99
CA ARG A 188 34.06 -6.83 -9.92
C ARG A 188 34.56 -5.49 -10.46
N ALA A 189 35.66 -4.94 -9.93
CA ALA A 189 36.24 -3.70 -10.45
C ALA A 189 36.72 -3.85 -11.90
N GLY A 190 37.18 -5.04 -12.29
CA GLY A 190 37.60 -5.34 -13.67
C GLY A 190 36.45 -5.24 -14.68
N ASP A 191 35.24 -5.65 -14.27
CA ASP A 191 34.05 -5.63 -15.14
C ASP A 191 33.54 -4.19 -15.39
N LEU A 192 33.77 -3.29 -14.43
CA LEU A 192 33.34 -1.88 -14.48
C LEU A 192 34.27 -0.99 -15.34
N ALA A 193 35.53 -1.36 -15.52
CA ALA A 193 36.49 -0.59 -16.32
C ALA A 193 36.31 -0.75 -17.83
N THR A 194 35.49 -1.72 -18.24
CA THR A 194 35.21 -2.08 -19.65
C THR A 194 33.86 -1.59 -20.18
N ALA A 195 33.10 -0.82 -19.39
CA ALA A 195 31.82 -0.21 -19.78
C ALA A 195 31.97 1.30 -20.01
#